data_AF-A0A2M6GMS0-F1
#
_entry.id   AF-A0A2M6GMS0-F1
#
_cell.length_a   1.000
_cell.length_b   1.000
_cell.length_c   1.000
_cell.angle_alpha   90.00
_cell.angle_beta   90.00
_cell.angle_gamma   90.00
#
_symmetry.space_group_name_H-M   'P 1'
#
loop_
_entity.id
_entity.type
_entity.pdbx_description
1 polymer ?
#
loop_
_entity_poly.entity_id
_entity_poly.type
_entity_poly.pdbx_seq_one_letter_code
_entity_poly.pdbx_strand_id
1 'polypeptide(L)'
;MITDLVKSPMQLKYELENLINELTSLLNNSKKKKEESLSKMLNFRAEIKEIDAVMAAREESYALYCALAQPLLNMGLPDSILSPCELAHLESTQSALAAFFTNILHHIQDLTAAAEAETFRITRLRADYQTQLAFIQRKSKEIYVAMNEEKKRVDTYATLLQSKIQGLEEQYMFQTKVGKLGLGL
;
A
#
# COMPACT_ATOMS: atom_id res chain seq x y z
N MET A 1 -54.13 18.27 -11.93
CA MET A 1 -54.21 19.08 -10.71
C MET A 1 -53.52 18.32 -9.60
N ILE A 2 -52.29 18.68 -9.24
CA ILE A 2 -51.65 18.18 -8.03
C ILE A 2 -51.96 19.22 -6.97
N THR A 3 -52.84 18.87 -6.05
CA THR A 3 -53.07 19.61 -4.81
C THR A 3 -51.88 19.38 -3.89
N ASP A 4 -50.76 20.04 -4.19
CA ASP A 4 -49.72 20.22 -3.18
C ASP A 4 -50.31 21.18 -2.15
N LEU A 5 -50.58 20.68 -0.93
CA LEU A 5 -50.94 21.53 0.19
C LEU A 5 -49.90 22.65 0.29
N VAL A 6 -50.35 23.89 0.14
CA VAL A 6 -49.50 25.07 0.30
C VAL A 6 -48.96 25.08 1.72
N LYS A 7 -47.69 24.67 1.89
CA LYS A 7 -47.01 24.64 3.18
C LYS A 7 -46.96 26.05 3.76
N SER A 8 -47.11 26.18 5.08
CA SER A 8 -47.04 27.48 5.73
C SER A 8 -45.61 28.04 5.70
N PRO A 9 -45.42 29.38 5.79
CA PRO A 9 -44.08 29.97 5.84
C PRO A 9 -43.20 29.42 6.97
N MET A 10 -43.81 29.04 8.10
CA MET A 10 -43.11 28.44 9.24
C MET A 10 -42.67 26.99 8.94
N GLN A 11 -43.51 26.22 8.23
CA GLN A 11 -43.14 24.87 7.77
C GLN A 11 -42.01 24.93 6.74
N LEU A 12 -42.09 25.86 5.77
CA LEU A 12 -41.04 26.07 4.79
C LEU A 12 -39.71 26.44 5.44
N LYS A 13 -39.71 27.37 6.41
CA LYS A 13 -38.50 27.75 7.14
C LYS A 13 -37.87 26.56 7.87
N TYR A 14 -38.68 25.74 8.55
CA TYR A 14 -38.20 24.56 9.26
C TYR A 14 -37.60 23.50 8.30
N GLU A 15 -38.25 23.25 7.16
CA GLU A 15 -37.71 22.35 6.14
C GLU A 15 -36.39 22.85 5.54
N LEU A 16 -36.28 24.16 5.33
CA LEU A 16 -35.08 24.82 4.81
C LEU A 16 -33.90 24.68 5.79
N GLU A 17 -34.13 24.95 7.08
CA GLU A 17 -33.14 24.74 8.14
C GLU A 17 -32.71 23.26 8.22
N ASN A 18 -33.65 22.33 8.11
CA ASN A 18 -33.33 20.89 8.12
C ASN A 18 -32.47 20.48 6.92
N LEU A 19 -32.80 20.92 5.71
CA LEU A 19 -32.01 20.60 4.52
C LEU A 19 -30.62 21.25 4.54
N ILE A 20 -30.51 22.47 5.07
CA ILE A 20 -29.20 23.13 5.27
C ILE A 20 -28.36 22.33 6.27
N ASN A 21 -28.95 21.90 7.38
CA ASN A 21 -28.27 21.08 8.39
C ASN A 21 -27.83 19.72 7.81
N GLU A 22 -28.70 19.08 7.03
CA GLU A 22 -28.41 17.82 6.34
C GLU A 22 -27.26 17.98 5.33
N LEU A 23 -27.29 19.02 4.50
CA LEU A 23 -26.22 19.33 3.55
C LEU A 23 -24.89 19.60 4.28
N THR A 24 -24.92 20.37 5.35
CA THR A 24 -23.73 20.68 6.16
C THR A 24 -23.15 19.41 6.79
N SER A 25 -24.00 18.56 7.34
CA SER A 25 -23.61 17.26 7.90
C SER A 25 -23.00 16.34 6.84
N LEU A 26 -23.62 16.24 5.66
CA LEU A 26 -23.11 15.47 4.53
C LEU A 26 -21.69 15.91 4.13
N LEU A 27 -21.46 17.22 3.97
CA LEU A 27 -20.17 17.77 3.57
C LEU A 27 -19.10 17.56 4.64
N ASN A 28 -19.44 17.77 5.92
CA ASN A 28 -18.52 17.53 7.03
C ASN A 28 -18.13 16.05 7.14
N ASN A 29 -19.09 15.15 7.03
CA ASN A 29 -18.85 13.70 7.04
C ASN A 29 -17.99 13.25 5.85
N SER A 30 -18.26 13.78 4.66
CA SER A 30 -17.46 13.51 3.46
C SER A 30 -16.00 13.97 3.64
N LYS A 31 -15.79 15.19 4.16
CA LYS A 31 -14.46 15.72 4.46
C LYS A 31 -13.71 14.82 5.44
N LYS A 32 -14.36 14.40 6.53
CA LYS A 32 -13.76 13.51 7.53
C LYS A 32 -13.35 12.16 6.92
N LYS A 33 -14.24 11.50 6.18
CA LYS A 33 -13.93 10.22 5.50
C LYS A 33 -12.78 10.34 4.50
N LYS A 34 -12.71 11.48 3.78
CA LYS A 34 -11.62 11.77 2.85
C LYS A 34 -10.29 11.90 3.59
N GLU A 35 -10.25 12.64 4.71
CA GLU A 35 -9.04 12.78 5.53
C GLU A 35 -8.57 11.44 6.11
N GLU A 36 -9.49 10.61 6.61
CA GLU A 36 -9.17 9.26 7.08
C GLU A 36 -8.59 8.37 5.97
N SER A 37 -9.15 8.46 4.76
CA SER A 37 -8.67 7.70 3.59
C SER A 37 -7.28 8.18 3.14
N LEU A 38 -7.05 9.49 3.12
CA LEU A 38 -5.75 10.07 2.78
C LEU A 38 -4.68 9.68 3.82
N SER A 39 -5.02 9.67 5.11
CA SER A 39 -4.13 9.22 6.17
C SER A 39 -3.69 7.76 5.96
N LYS A 40 -4.64 6.86 5.62
CA LYS A 40 -4.31 5.47 5.26
C LYS A 40 -3.36 5.38 4.06
N MET A 41 -3.56 6.19 3.02
CA MET A 41 -2.67 6.22 1.86
C MET A 41 -1.26 6.73 2.21
N LEU A 42 -1.15 7.71 3.12
CA LEU A 42 0.15 8.18 3.60
C LEU A 42 0.90 7.09 4.37
N ASN A 43 0.19 6.31 5.20
CA ASN A 43 0.76 5.17 5.91
C ASN A 43 1.28 4.11 4.94
N PHE A 44 0.50 3.75 3.92
CA PHE A 44 0.95 2.82 2.88
C PHE A 44 2.18 3.33 2.11
N ARG A 45 2.26 4.64 1.86
CA ARG A 45 3.45 5.23 1.24
C ARG A 45 4.68 5.14 2.14
N ALA A 46 4.52 5.32 3.45
CA ALA A 46 5.61 5.15 4.40
C ALA A 46 6.06 3.69 4.47
N GLU A 47 5.11 2.75 4.52
CA GLU A 47 5.36 1.31 4.53
C GLU A 47 6.12 0.85 3.28
N ILE A 48 5.74 1.31 2.07
CA ILE A 48 6.49 1.04 0.84
C ILE A 48 7.93 1.52 0.95
N LYS A 49 8.16 2.75 1.44
CA LYS A 49 9.51 3.29 1.58
C LYS A 49 10.37 2.49 2.55
N GLU A 50 9.78 2.02 3.64
CA GLU A 50 10.47 1.19 4.63
C GLU A 50 10.84 -0.16 4.02
N ILE A 51 9.89 -0.82 3.36
CA ILE A 51 10.10 -2.10 2.68
C ILE A 51 11.19 -1.96 1.60
N ASP A 52 11.16 -0.90 0.79
CA ASP A 52 12.17 -0.61 -0.23
C ASP A 52 13.56 -0.39 0.39
N ALA A 53 13.65 0.37 1.49
CA ALA A 53 14.91 0.62 2.19
C ALA A 53 15.50 -0.66 2.78
N VAL A 54 14.66 -1.50 3.39
CA VAL A 54 15.07 -2.80 3.93
C VAL A 54 15.59 -3.70 2.81
N MET A 55 14.87 -3.79 1.68
CA MET A 55 15.33 -4.62 0.56
C MET A 55 16.61 -4.09 -0.06
N ALA A 56 16.74 -2.78 -0.26
CA ALA A 56 17.98 -2.18 -0.77
C ALA A 56 19.19 -2.53 0.11
N ALA A 57 19.07 -2.41 1.43
CA ALA A 57 20.14 -2.78 2.37
C ALA A 57 20.46 -4.30 2.33
N ARG A 58 19.45 -5.15 2.13
CA ARG A 58 19.65 -6.61 1.99
C ARG A 58 20.35 -6.96 0.68
N GLU A 59 19.99 -6.31 -0.42
CA GLU A 59 20.65 -6.50 -1.72
C GLU A 59 22.10 -6.05 -1.69
N GLU A 60 22.39 -4.90 -1.07
CA GLU A 60 23.76 -4.41 -0.89
C GLU A 60 24.59 -5.39 -0.05
N SER A 61 24.03 -5.87 1.06
CA SER A 61 24.69 -6.87 1.92
C SER A 61 24.97 -8.17 1.16
N TYR A 62 24.02 -8.63 0.34
CA TYR A 62 24.19 -9.82 -0.47
C TYR A 62 25.24 -9.63 -1.59
N ALA A 63 25.26 -8.46 -2.24
CA ALA A 63 26.28 -8.14 -3.22
C ALA A 63 27.69 -8.14 -2.62
N LEU A 64 27.85 -7.60 -1.40
CA LEU A 64 29.11 -7.67 -0.66
C LEU A 64 29.49 -9.12 -0.29
N TYR A 65 28.51 -9.91 0.17
CA TYR A 65 28.71 -11.33 0.45
C TYR A 65 29.20 -12.08 -0.80
N CYS A 66 28.53 -11.89 -1.95
CA CYS A 66 28.96 -12.48 -3.21
C CYS A 66 30.37 -12.02 -3.56
N ALA A 67 30.68 -10.72 -3.50
CA ALA A 67 32.03 -10.22 -3.81
C ALA A 67 33.14 -10.86 -2.96
N LEU A 68 32.85 -11.22 -1.71
CA LEU A 68 33.79 -11.90 -0.81
C LEU A 68 33.86 -13.43 -1.07
N ALA A 69 32.72 -14.07 -1.30
CA ALA A 69 32.63 -15.51 -1.46
C ALA A 69 33.04 -15.98 -2.87
N GLN A 70 32.74 -15.21 -3.92
CA GLN A 70 32.92 -15.62 -5.31
C GLN A 70 34.38 -15.90 -5.69
N PRO A 71 35.39 -15.13 -5.25
CA PRO A 71 36.79 -15.48 -5.49
C PRO A 71 37.17 -16.84 -4.89
N LEU A 72 36.63 -17.20 -3.73
CA LEU A 72 36.88 -18.48 -3.05
C LEU A 72 36.14 -19.63 -3.72
N LEU A 73 34.90 -19.40 -4.18
CA LEU A 73 34.12 -20.37 -4.96
C LEU A 73 34.69 -20.59 -6.38
N ASN A 74 35.31 -19.55 -6.95
CA ASN A 74 35.96 -19.60 -8.25
C ASN A 74 37.42 -20.08 -8.18
N MET A 75 37.97 -20.32 -6.98
CA MET A 75 39.17 -21.15 -6.86
C MET A 75 38.74 -22.55 -7.27
N GLY A 76 38.77 -22.79 -8.58
CA GLY A 76 38.38 -24.05 -9.17
C GLY A 76 39.07 -25.15 -8.39
N LEU A 77 38.27 -25.97 -7.72
CA LEU A 77 38.75 -27.24 -7.21
C LEU A 77 39.34 -27.93 -8.43
N PRO A 78 40.65 -28.22 -8.48
CA PRO A 78 41.15 -29.04 -9.54
C PRO A 78 40.34 -30.33 -9.53
N ASP A 79 39.56 -30.57 -10.60
CA ASP A 79 38.82 -31.81 -10.85
C ASP A 79 39.73 -33.06 -10.81
N SER A 80 41.03 -32.86 -10.62
CA SER A 80 42.13 -33.81 -10.66
C SER A 80 43.01 -33.80 -9.38
N ILE A 81 42.50 -33.46 -8.19
CA ILE A 81 43.16 -33.98 -6.98
C ILE A 81 42.60 -35.36 -6.70
N LEU A 82 43.19 -36.29 -7.44
CA LEU A 82 43.54 -37.64 -7.04
C LEU A 82 42.35 -38.52 -6.63
N SER A 83 42.12 -39.52 -7.47
CA SER A 83 41.38 -40.74 -7.13
C SER A 83 41.65 -41.13 -5.67
N PRO A 84 40.69 -41.66 -4.89
CA PRO A 84 40.95 -42.09 -3.49
C PRO A 84 42.19 -43.00 -3.34
N CYS A 85 42.58 -43.69 -4.41
CA CYS A 85 43.78 -44.51 -4.53
C CYS A 85 45.11 -43.72 -4.54
N GLU A 86 45.12 -42.51 -5.08
CA GLU A 86 46.32 -41.67 -5.20
C GLU A 86 46.55 -40.80 -3.95
N LEU A 87 45.49 -40.42 -3.23
CA LEU A 87 45.57 -39.79 -1.90
C LEU A 87 46.15 -40.75 -0.86
N ALA A 88 45.76 -42.04 -0.88
CA ALA A 88 46.30 -43.07 0.01
C ALA A 88 47.82 -43.31 -0.21
N HIS A 89 48.31 -43.14 -1.44
CA HIS A 89 49.74 -43.27 -1.74
C HIS A 89 50.56 -42.08 -1.23
N LEU A 90 50.01 -40.86 -1.27
CA LEU A 90 50.63 -39.65 -0.69
C LEU A 90 50.57 -39.61 0.84
N GLU A 91 49.54 -40.20 1.46
CA GLU A 91 49.49 -40.35 2.92
C GLU A 91 50.66 -41.19 3.47
N SER A 92 51.17 -42.14 2.68
CA SER A 92 52.32 -42.97 3.06
C SER A 92 53.66 -42.22 3.05
N THR A 93 53.73 -41.03 2.43
CA THR A 93 55.00 -40.27 2.24
C THR A 93 54.94 -38.79 2.67
N GLN A 94 53.77 -38.15 2.75
CA GLN A 94 53.56 -36.74 3.12
C GLN A 94 52.21 -36.50 3.83
N SER A 95 52.05 -37.08 5.03
CA SER A 95 50.81 -37.05 5.83
C SER A 95 50.24 -35.63 6.12
N ALA A 96 51.07 -34.63 6.38
CA ALA A 96 50.59 -33.28 6.74
C ALA A 96 50.02 -32.48 5.55
N LEU A 97 50.54 -32.71 4.34
CA LEU A 97 50.12 -31.99 3.14
C LEU A 97 48.78 -32.53 2.62
N ALA A 98 48.58 -33.85 2.66
CA ALA A 98 47.31 -34.48 2.31
C ALA A 98 46.18 -33.97 3.22
N ALA A 99 46.36 -33.98 4.54
CA ALA A 99 45.38 -33.47 5.50
C ALA A 99 45.03 -31.98 5.31
N PHE A 100 46.02 -31.16 4.91
CA PHE A 100 45.81 -29.74 4.59
C PHE A 100 44.89 -29.56 3.39
N PHE A 101 45.10 -30.31 2.30
CA PHE A 101 44.24 -30.24 1.11
C PHE A 101 42.83 -30.75 1.40
N THR A 102 42.67 -31.83 2.17
CA THR A 102 41.35 -32.35 2.55
C THR A 102 40.55 -31.33 3.38
N ASN A 103 41.21 -30.62 4.30
CA ASN A 103 40.57 -29.56 5.08
C ASN A 103 40.16 -28.36 4.21
N ILE A 104 40.99 -27.96 3.24
CA ILE A 104 40.64 -26.91 2.28
C ILE A 104 39.43 -27.33 1.44
N LEU A 105 39.42 -28.57 0.95
CA LEU A 105 38.31 -29.12 0.18
C LEU A 105 37.00 -29.06 0.97
N HIS A 106 37.03 -29.47 2.24
CA HIS A 106 35.87 -29.46 3.12
C HIS A 106 35.36 -28.03 3.36
N HIS A 107 36.26 -27.07 3.63
CA HIS A 107 35.88 -25.67 3.80
C HIS A 107 35.30 -25.03 2.53
N ILE A 108 35.77 -25.42 1.34
CA ILE A 108 35.18 -24.97 0.07
C ILE A 108 33.77 -25.55 -0.12
N GLN A 109 33.57 -26.83 0.23
CA GLN A 109 32.25 -27.46 0.18
C GLN A 109 31.26 -26.78 1.14
N ASP A 110 31.67 -26.53 2.38
CA ASP A 110 30.87 -25.83 3.38
C ASP A 110 30.52 -24.40 2.91
N LEU A 111 31.49 -23.69 2.33
CA LEU A 111 31.28 -22.36 1.77
C LEU A 111 30.28 -22.38 0.60
N THR A 112 30.35 -23.41 -0.25
CA THR A 112 29.43 -23.59 -1.39
C THR A 112 28.01 -23.82 -0.88
N ALA A 113 27.83 -24.72 0.09
CA ALA A 113 26.53 -24.98 0.70
C ALA A 113 25.97 -23.72 1.40
N ALA A 114 26.81 -22.94 2.08
CA ALA A 114 26.40 -21.68 2.69
C ALA A 114 25.98 -20.64 1.64
N ALA A 115 26.69 -20.55 0.51
CA ALA A 115 26.36 -19.63 -0.58
C ALA A 115 25.03 -19.98 -1.25
N GLU A 116 24.75 -21.27 -1.47
CA GLU A 116 23.46 -21.74 -1.99
C GLU A 116 22.31 -21.42 -1.02
N ALA A 117 22.51 -21.67 0.28
CA ALA A 117 21.53 -21.35 1.31
C ALA A 117 21.23 -19.85 1.37
N GLU A 118 22.25 -19.01 1.26
CA GLU A 118 22.11 -17.56 1.27
C GLU A 118 21.42 -17.04 -0.01
N THR A 119 21.75 -17.62 -1.17
CA THR A 119 21.08 -17.34 -2.44
C THR A 119 19.58 -17.66 -2.36
N PHE A 120 19.22 -18.81 -1.79
CA PHE A 120 17.83 -19.20 -1.57
C PHE A 120 17.12 -18.22 -0.62
N ARG A 121 17.78 -17.86 0.49
CA ARG A 121 17.26 -16.90 1.47
C ARG A 121 16.94 -15.55 0.83
N ILE A 122 17.86 -14.99 0.03
CA ILE A 122 17.65 -13.71 -0.66
C ILE A 122 16.57 -13.83 -1.73
N THR A 123 16.52 -14.93 -2.48
CA THR A 123 15.46 -15.17 -3.48
C THR A 123 14.08 -15.18 -2.84
N ARG A 124 13.94 -15.84 -1.68
CA ARG A 124 12.70 -15.83 -0.90
C ARG A 124 12.33 -14.41 -0.45
N LEU A 125 13.29 -13.65 0.08
CA LEU A 125 13.06 -12.26 0.48
C LEU A 125 12.59 -11.38 -0.68
N ARG A 126 13.15 -11.55 -1.88
CA ARG A 126 12.69 -10.84 -3.10
C ARG A 126 11.24 -11.19 -3.44
N ALA A 127 10.86 -12.46 -3.34
CA ALA A 127 9.48 -12.89 -3.58
C ALA A 127 8.50 -12.33 -2.54
N ASP A 128 8.89 -12.36 -1.26
CA ASP A 128 8.11 -11.78 -0.17
C ASP A 128 7.94 -10.26 -0.35
N TYR A 129 9.00 -9.56 -0.72
CA TYR A 129 8.99 -8.14 -1.08
C TYR A 129 7.98 -7.84 -2.21
N GLN A 130 8.07 -8.56 -3.32
CA GLN A 130 7.17 -8.37 -4.47
C GLN A 130 5.70 -8.59 -4.07
N THR A 131 5.45 -9.60 -3.24
CA THR A 131 4.11 -9.93 -2.74
C THR A 131 3.55 -8.82 -1.85
N GLN A 132 4.35 -8.33 -0.90
CA GLN A 132 3.96 -7.24 0.00
C GLN A 132 3.72 -5.94 -0.77
N LEU A 133 4.62 -5.59 -1.69
CA LEU A 133 4.49 -4.40 -2.52
C LEU A 133 3.20 -4.44 -3.36
N ALA A 134 2.94 -5.57 -4.03
CA ALA A 134 1.71 -5.76 -4.80
C ALA A 134 0.45 -5.66 -3.94
N PHE A 135 0.49 -6.20 -2.72
CA PHE A 135 -0.62 -6.10 -1.76
C PHE A 135 -0.91 -4.64 -1.38
N ILE A 136 0.12 -3.87 -1.01
CA ILE A 136 -0.04 -2.46 -0.61
C ILE A 136 -0.52 -1.61 -1.79
N GLN A 137 0.02 -1.83 -2.99
CA GLN A 137 -0.42 -1.15 -4.21
C GLN A 137 -1.90 -1.43 -4.52
N ARG A 138 -2.32 -2.70 -4.40
CA ARG A 138 -3.72 -3.09 -4.58
C ARG A 138 -4.62 -2.39 -3.56
N LYS A 139 -4.25 -2.41 -2.28
CA LYS A 139 -5.02 -1.75 -1.20
C LYS A 139 -5.12 -0.24 -1.41
N SER A 140 -4.03 0.39 -1.84
CA SER A 140 -4.00 1.81 -2.17
C SER A 140 -4.95 2.15 -3.32
N LYS A 141 -4.99 1.30 -4.36
CA LYS A 141 -5.94 1.43 -5.48
C LYS A 141 -7.39 1.27 -5.03
N GLU A 142 -7.68 0.28 -4.18
CA GLU A 142 -9.01 0.06 -3.60
C GLU A 142 -9.51 1.31 -2.84
N ILE A 143 -8.66 1.92 -2.02
CA ILE A 143 -8.99 3.17 -1.31
C ILE A 143 -9.25 4.31 -2.30
N TYR A 144 -8.40 4.48 -3.31
CA TYR A 144 -8.56 5.54 -4.30
C TYR A 144 -9.89 5.42 -5.06
N VAL A 145 -10.26 4.21 -5.47
CA VAL A 145 -11.54 3.94 -6.15
C VAL A 145 -12.71 4.26 -5.22
N ALA A 146 -12.69 3.75 -3.99
CA ALA A 146 -13.74 4.01 -3.01
C ALA A 146 -13.90 5.50 -2.71
N MET A 147 -12.81 6.25 -2.60
CA MET A 147 -12.84 7.70 -2.37
C MET A 147 -13.45 8.46 -3.56
N ASN A 148 -13.16 8.04 -4.80
CA ASN A 148 -13.78 8.63 -5.99
C ASN A 148 -15.27 8.29 -6.11
N GLU A 149 -15.67 7.07 -5.76
CA GLU A 149 -17.09 6.70 -5.74
C GLU A 149 -17.87 7.46 -4.67
N GLU A 150 -17.33 7.57 -3.45
CA GLU A 150 -17.95 8.35 -2.38
C GLU A 150 -18.07 9.83 -2.78
N LYS A 151 -17.03 10.41 -3.38
CA LYS A 151 -17.08 11.77 -3.91
C LYS A 151 -18.25 11.95 -4.88
N LYS A 152 -18.39 11.07 -5.87
CA LYS A 152 -19.49 11.14 -6.84
C LYS A 152 -20.86 11.04 -6.18
N ARG A 153 -21.02 10.14 -5.20
CA ARG A 153 -22.28 9.99 -4.45
C ARG A 153 -22.62 11.25 -3.66
N VAL A 154 -21.63 11.80 -2.95
CA VAL A 154 -21.77 13.04 -2.17
C VAL A 154 -22.10 14.22 -3.09
N ASP A 155 -21.39 14.39 -4.21
CA ASP A 155 -21.61 15.47 -5.16
C ASP A 155 -23.04 15.40 -5.75
N THR A 156 -23.50 14.20 -6.11
CA THR A 156 -24.86 13.98 -6.63
C THR A 156 -25.92 14.36 -5.60
N TYR A 157 -25.74 13.90 -4.35
CA TYR A 157 -26.72 14.15 -3.30
C TYR A 157 -26.69 15.61 -2.82
N ALA A 158 -25.52 16.24 -2.74
CA ALA A 158 -25.37 17.65 -2.44
C ALA A 158 -26.07 18.52 -3.49
N THR A 159 -25.96 18.19 -4.78
CA THR A 159 -26.66 18.89 -5.87
C THR A 159 -28.19 18.76 -5.71
N LEU A 160 -28.69 17.57 -5.34
CA LEU A 160 -30.11 17.36 -5.06
C LEU A 160 -30.59 18.22 -3.88
N LEU A 161 -29.84 18.24 -2.77
CA LEU A 161 -30.17 19.04 -1.60
C LEU A 161 -30.16 20.54 -1.93
N GLN A 162 -29.16 21.02 -2.67
CA GLN A 162 -29.09 22.40 -3.13
C GLN A 162 -30.27 22.80 -4.01
N SER A 163 -30.66 21.94 -4.97
CA SER A 163 -31.85 22.19 -5.80
C SER A 163 -33.13 22.27 -4.98
N LYS A 164 -33.29 21.40 -3.97
CA LYS A 164 -34.43 21.46 -3.05
C LYS A 164 -34.44 22.73 -2.20
N ILE A 165 -33.27 23.13 -1.69
CA ILE A 165 -33.13 24.37 -0.93
C ILE A 165 -33.55 25.57 -1.80
N GLN A 166 -33.03 25.67 -3.02
CA GLN A 166 -33.42 26.73 -3.96
C GLN A 166 -34.92 26.75 -4.24
N GLY A 167 -35.53 25.59 -4.50
CA GLY A 167 -36.98 25.51 -4.73
C GLY A 167 -37.81 25.94 -3.51
N LEU A 168 -37.38 25.60 -2.29
CA LEU A 168 -38.04 26.04 -1.06
C LEU A 168 -37.81 27.52 -0.76
N GLU A 169 -36.64 28.06 -1.05
CA GLU A 169 -36.33 29.50 -0.95
C GLU A 169 -37.24 30.31 -1.90
N GLU A 170 -37.40 29.86 -3.14
CA GLU A 170 -38.30 30.47 -4.12
C GLU A 170 -39.76 30.45 -3.64
N GLN A 171 -40.24 29.31 -3.13
CA GLN A 171 -41.58 29.18 -2.56
C GLN A 171 -41.79 30.09 -1.35
N TYR A 172 -40.82 30.14 -0.44
CA TYR A 172 -40.85 31.00 0.74
C TYR A 172 -40.87 32.48 0.36
N MET A 173 -40.05 32.89 -0.60
CA MET A 173 -40.02 34.27 -1.10
C MET A 173 -41.30 34.65 -1.83
N PHE A 174 -41.90 33.72 -2.59
CA PHE A 174 -43.20 33.94 -3.23
C PHE A 174 -44.30 34.15 -2.19
N GLN A 175 -44.41 33.29 -1.17
CA GLN A 175 -45.42 33.41 -0.14
C GLN A 175 -45.27 34.69 0.71
N THR A 176 -44.04 35.05 1.06
CA THR A 176 -43.77 36.26 1.86
C THR A 176 -43.96 37.57 1.08
N LYS A 177 -43.75 37.57 -0.24
CA LYS A 177 -44.01 38.73 -1.12
C LYS A 177 -45.49 38.85 -1.50
N VAL A 178 -46.18 37.74 -1.79
CA VAL A 178 -47.61 37.73 -2.10
C VAL A 178 -48.46 37.97 -0.84
N GLY A 179 -48.02 37.50 0.32
CA GLY A 179 -48.68 37.76 1.61
C GLY A 179 -48.64 39.23 2.06
N LYS A 180 -47.67 40.03 1.58
CA LYS A 180 -47.64 41.49 1.82
C LYS A 180 -48.61 42.28 0.91
N LEU A 181 -49.22 41.65 -0.09
CA LEU A 181 -50.22 42.27 -0.96
C LEU A 181 -51.67 42.04 -0.47
N GLY A 182 -51.89 41.37 0.67
CA GLY A 182 -53.23 41.02 1.16
C GLY A 182 -53.49 41.20 2.67
N LEU A 183 -52.57 41.81 3.42
CA LEU A 183 -52.80 42.24 4.80
C LEU A 183 -52.62 43.76 4.90
N GLY A 184 -53.40 44.49 4.11
CA GLY A 184 -53.69 45.90 4.35
C GLY A 184 -55.13 45.99 4.82
N LEU A 185 -55.31 46.29 6.11
CA LEU A 185 -56.50 46.84 6.78
C LEU A 185 -57.88 46.34 6.33
#